data_AF-A0A1H9FK98-F1
#
_entry.id   AF-A0A1H9FK98-F1
#
_cell.length_a   1.000
_cell.length_b   1.000
_cell.length_c   1.000
_cell.angle_alpha   90.00
_cell.angle_beta   90.00
_cell.angle_gamma   90.00
#
_symmetry.space_group_name_H-M   'P 1'
#
loop_
_entity.id
_entity.type
_entity.pdbx_description
1 polymer ?
#
loop_
_entity_poly.entity_id
_entity_poly.type
_entity_poly.pdbx_seq_one_letter_code
_entity_poly.pdbx_strand_id
1 'polypeptide(L)'
;MDRFFQGVADSYLAAQNAMNAIESMGLGGAFLGSILDNPQALVDLLQLPPLTFPLLGLGFGYPDDQPDLKPRMPFSLKLGENTYPYQKNYLLALADYDQEMTHYYDTRFKNRRSDSFTNQVVKQIERNKPLRARLLQVVESQGFDLGLDKANNPEN
;
A
#
# COMPACT_ATOMS: atom_id res chain seq x y z
N MET A 1 -19.34 -8.48 -0.69
CA MET A 1 -18.20 -8.09 0.16
C MET A 1 -17.10 -9.17 0.18
N ASP A 2 -17.39 -10.40 0.66
CA ASP A 2 -16.38 -11.48 0.80
C ASP A 2 -15.58 -11.77 -0.48
N ARG A 3 -16.27 -12.04 -1.61
CA ARG A 3 -15.63 -12.30 -2.91
C ARG A 3 -14.74 -11.16 -3.42
N PHE A 4 -15.07 -9.91 -3.08
CA PHE A 4 -14.23 -8.77 -3.46
C PHE A 4 -12.90 -8.83 -2.71
N PHE A 5 -12.92 -9.06 -1.40
CA PHE A 5 -11.69 -9.20 -0.61
C PHE A 5 -10.87 -10.44 -0.99
N GLN A 6 -11.52 -11.54 -1.39
CA GLN A 6 -10.83 -12.71 -1.97
C GLN A 6 -10.07 -12.32 -3.25
N GLY A 7 -10.73 -11.66 -4.20
CA GLY A 7 -10.08 -11.18 -5.43
C GLY A 7 -8.96 -10.18 -5.17
N VAL A 8 -9.10 -9.35 -4.13
CA VAL A 8 -8.03 -8.44 -3.66
C VAL A 8 -6.82 -9.23 -3.17
N ALA A 9 -7.03 -10.24 -2.33
CA ALA A 9 -5.95 -11.09 -1.83
C ALA A 9 -5.23 -11.82 -2.96
N ASP A 10 -5.97 -12.44 -3.88
CA ASP A 10 -5.43 -13.13 -5.05
C ASP A 10 -4.55 -12.20 -5.90
N SER A 11 -5.01 -10.97 -6.12
CA SER A 11 -4.27 -9.96 -6.88
C SER A 11 -2.94 -9.59 -6.23
N TYR A 12 -2.91 -9.40 -4.90
CA TYR A 12 -1.66 -9.07 -4.20
C TYR A 12 -0.68 -10.25 -4.15
N LEU A 13 -1.18 -11.48 -3.95
CA LEU A 13 -0.35 -12.69 -3.97
C LEU A 13 0.26 -12.91 -5.37
N ALA A 14 -0.54 -12.75 -6.42
CA ALA A 14 -0.06 -12.82 -7.80
C ALA A 14 1.01 -11.75 -8.08
N ALA A 15 0.77 -10.51 -7.65
CA ALA A 15 1.70 -9.41 -7.84
C ALA A 15 3.03 -9.63 -7.10
N GLN A 16 3.00 -10.14 -5.86
CA GLN A 16 4.21 -10.44 -5.10
C GLN A 16 4.99 -11.61 -5.72
N ASN A 17 4.31 -12.66 -6.19
CA ASN A 17 4.97 -13.77 -6.89
C ASN A 17 5.62 -13.29 -8.20
N ALA A 18 4.94 -12.42 -8.94
CA ALA A 18 5.51 -11.81 -10.14
C ALA A 18 6.74 -10.96 -9.81
N MET A 19 6.70 -10.14 -8.75
CA MET A 19 7.83 -9.35 -8.29
C MET A 19 9.04 -10.24 -7.94
N ASN A 20 8.82 -11.32 -7.19
CA ASN A 20 9.89 -12.27 -6.85
C ASN A 20 10.53 -12.88 -8.12
N ALA A 21 9.71 -13.27 -9.11
CA ALA A 21 10.21 -13.81 -10.37
C ALA A 21 11.03 -12.76 -11.15
N ILE A 22 10.51 -11.54 -11.26
CA ILE A 22 11.20 -10.40 -11.90
C ILE A 22 12.58 -10.16 -11.26
N GLU A 23 12.64 -10.05 -9.93
CA GLU A 23 13.90 -9.81 -9.21
C GLU A 23 14.86 -11.00 -9.36
N SER A 24 14.36 -12.24 -9.36
CA SER A 24 15.20 -13.43 -9.58
C SER A 24 15.82 -13.50 -10.98
N MET A 25 15.22 -12.81 -11.96
CA MET A 25 15.75 -12.66 -13.32
C MET A 25 16.76 -11.50 -13.43
N GLY A 26 17.08 -10.83 -12.33
CA GLY A 26 18.00 -9.68 -12.31
C GLY A 26 17.37 -8.37 -12.78
N LEU A 27 16.04 -8.32 -12.91
CA LEU A 27 15.29 -7.10 -13.22
C LEU A 27 14.95 -6.34 -11.94
N GLY A 28 14.73 -5.02 -12.06
CA GLY A 28 14.16 -4.20 -11.00
C GLY A 28 12.64 -4.07 -11.18
N GLY A 29 11.92 -3.89 -10.08
CA GLY A 29 10.47 -3.68 -10.07
C GLY A 29 10.00 -2.66 -9.04
N ALA A 30 8.82 -2.10 -9.26
CA ALA A 30 8.16 -1.19 -8.34
C ALA A 30 6.64 -1.35 -8.40
N PHE A 31 6.03 -1.51 -7.22
CA PHE A 31 4.59 -1.45 -7.07
C PHE A 31 4.08 -0.01 -7.17
N LEU A 32 3.03 0.19 -7.96
CA LEU A 32 2.40 1.47 -8.23
C LEU A 32 1.02 1.51 -7.60
N GLY A 33 0.95 1.81 -6.29
CA GLY A 33 -0.32 2.04 -5.62
C GLY A 33 -1.00 3.35 -6.04
N SER A 34 -0.26 4.26 -6.67
CA SER A 34 -0.75 5.55 -7.17
C SER A 34 -1.83 5.43 -8.25
N ILE A 35 -1.98 4.26 -8.88
CA ILE A 35 -3.07 4.04 -9.85
C ILE A 35 -4.46 4.25 -9.23
N LEU A 36 -4.56 4.09 -7.90
CA LEU A 36 -5.77 4.33 -7.13
C LEU A 36 -6.00 5.81 -6.79
N ASP A 37 -5.11 6.72 -7.20
CA ASP A 37 -5.36 8.17 -7.06
C ASP A 37 -6.49 8.63 -8.00
N ASN A 38 -6.73 7.93 -9.13
CA ASN A 38 -7.91 8.15 -9.98
C ASN A 38 -8.36 6.82 -10.65
N PRO A 39 -9.06 5.94 -9.91
CA PRO A 39 -9.40 4.61 -10.40
C PRO A 39 -10.43 4.64 -11.54
N GLN A 40 -11.34 5.62 -11.57
CA GLN A 40 -12.32 5.74 -12.66
C GLN A 40 -11.63 6.02 -14.00
N ALA A 41 -10.67 6.95 -14.02
CA ALA A 41 -9.92 7.23 -15.25
C ALA A 41 -9.17 5.99 -15.75
N LEU A 42 -8.72 5.11 -14.86
CA LEU A 42 -8.06 3.87 -15.26
C LEU A 42 -9.04 2.82 -15.79
N VAL A 43 -10.22 2.70 -15.17
CA VAL A 43 -11.34 1.88 -15.67
C VAL A 43 -11.70 2.31 -17.09
N ASP A 44 -11.88 3.61 -17.30
CA ASP A 44 -12.27 4.18 -18.61
C ASP A 44 -11.16 3.97 -19.66
N LEU A 45 -9.92 4.28 -19.30
CA LEU A 45 -8.75 4.19 -20.20
C LEU A 45 -8.50 2.76 -20.67
N LEU A 46 -8.60 1.78 -19.77
CA LEU A 46 -8.38 0.37 -20.08
C LEU A 46 -9.65 -0.36 -20.51
N GLN A 47 -10.79 0.35 -20.57
CA GLN A 47 -12.10 -0.21 -20.91
C GLN A 47 -12.42 -1.45 -20.05
N LEU A 48 -12.16 -1.35 -18.74
CA LEU A 48 -12.30 -2.49 -17.84
C LEU A 48 -13.77 -2.94 -17.80
N PRO A 49 -14.07 -4.21 -18.12
CA PRO A 49 -15.44 -4.69 -18.17
C PRO A 49 -16.06 -4.74 -16.76
N PRO A 50 -17.39 -4.92 -16.66
CA PRO A 50 -18.05 -5.14 -15.38
C PRO A 50 -17.35 -6.22 -14.55
N LEU A 51 -17.36 -6.05 -13.23
CA LEU A 51 -16.69 -6.91 -12.25
C LEU A 51 -15.17 -6.98 -12.42
N THR A 52 -14.55 -5.92 -12.96
CA THR A 52 -13.09 -5.76 -13.03
C THR A 52 -12.69 -4.45 -12.39
N PHE A 53 -11.76 -4.48 -11.44
CA PHE A 53 -11.28 -3.29 -10.75
C PHE A 53 -9.75 -3.30 -10.60
N PRO A 54 -9.06 -2.19 -10.91
CA PRO A 54 -7.61 -2.14 -10.81
C PRO A 54 -7.19 -1.94 -9.35
N LEU A 55 -6.26 -2.77 -8.85
CA LEU A 55 -5.81 -2.72 -7.45
C LEU A 55 -4.37 -2.26 -7.27
N LEU A 56 -3.47 -2.74 -8.14
CA LEU A 56 -2.04 -2.46 -8.04
C LEU A 56 -1.40 -2.44 -9.43
N GLY A 57 -0.57 -1.44 -9.72
CA GLY A 57 0.30 -1.47 -10.88
C GLY A 57 1.65 -2.10 -10.54
N LEU A 58 2.30 -2.72 -11.52
CA LEU A 58 3.64 -3.26 -11.39
C LEU A 58 4.48 -2.78 -12.57
N GLY A 59 5.40 -1.85 -12.33
CA GLY A 59 6.41 -1.44 -13.30
C GLY A 59 7.68 -2.25 -13.08
N PHE A 60 8.32 -2.74 -14.15
CA PHE A 60 9.57 -3.49 -14.05
C PHE A 60 10.41 -3.34 -15.31
N GLY A 61 11.71 -3.61 -15.20
CA GLY A 61 12.65 -3.50 -16.31
C GLY A 61 14.10 -3.69 -15.89
N TYR A 62 15.01 -3.40 -16.81
CA TYR A 62 16.45 -3.44 -16.51
C TYR A 62 16.81 -2.26 -15.59
N PRO A 63 17.38 -2.52 -14.40
CA PRO A 63 17.72 -1.46 -13.46
C PRO A 63 18.88 -0.62 -14.01
N ASP A 64 18.75 0.70 -13.93
CA ASP A 64 19.82 1.67 -14.21
C ASP A 64 20.50 2.19 -12.93
N ASP A 65 20.01 1.74 -11.77
CA ASP A 65 20.48 2.11 -10.43
C ASP A 65 20.24 0.96 -9.44
N GLN A 66 20.98 0.96 -8.33
CA GLN A 66 20.85 0.01 -7.23
C GLN A 66 20.62 0.76 -5.91
N PRO A 67 19.36 1.09 -5.58
CA PRO A 67 19.06 1.89 -4.40
C PRO A 67 19.32 1.12 -3.08
N ASP A 68 19.82 1.84 -2.07
CA ASP A 68 20.01 1.29 -0.72
C ASP A 68 18.70 0.73 -0.13
N LEU A 69 18.81 -0.42 0.53
CA LEU A 69 17.69 -1.05 1.22
C LEU A 69 17.20 -0.19 2.37
N LYS A 70 15.92 0.19 2.31
CA LYS A 70 15.27 0.96 3.37
C LYS A 70 15.10 0.10 4.64
N PRO A 71 15.52 0.57 5.83
CA PRO A 71 15.25 -0.09 7.10
C PRO A 71 13.77 -0.46 7.27
N ARG A 72 13.52 -1.56 7.95
CA ARG A 72 12.16 -2.03 8.28
C ARG A 72 11.96 -1.95 9.78
N MET A 73 10.73 -1.64 10.18
CA MET A 73 10.32 -1.60 11.59
C MET A 73 10.77 -2.89 12.33
N PRO A 74 11.19 -2.80 13.61
CA PRO A 74 11.57 -3.95 14.41
C PRO A 74 10.50 -5.04 14.47
N PHE A 75 10.92 -6.32 14.59
CA PHE A 75 9.99 -7.44 14.68
C PHE A 75 9.09 -7.38 15.92
N SER A 76 9.61 -6.92 17.07
CA SER A 76 8.86 -6.78 18.32
C SER A 76 7.61 -5.87 18.20
N LEU A 77 7.55 -5.03 17.17
CA LEU A 77 6.42 -4.14 16.89
C LEU A 77 5.45 -4.68 15.83
N LYS A 78 5.79 -5.78 15.15
CA LYS A 78 5.00 -6.37 14.05
C LYS A 78 4.55 -7.79 14.33
N LEU A 79 5.35 -8.55 15.07
CA LEU A 79 5.10 -9.95 15.41
C LEU A 79 4.59 -10.00 16.85
N GLY A 80 3.35 -10.45 17.02
CA GLY A 80 2.77 -10.74 18.32
C GLY A 80 2.91 -12.22 18.63
N GLU A 81 3.32 -12.55 19.85
CA GLU A 81 3.25 -13.92 20.37
C GLU A 81 1.98 -14.05 21.21
N ASN A 82 1.04 -14.88 20.74
CA ASN A 82 -0.28 -15.13 21.35
C ASN A 82 -1.24 -13.94 21.36
N THR A 83 -0.75 -12.71 21.51
CA THR A 83 -1.55 -11.48 21.55
C THR A 83 -0.98 -10.40 20.64
N TYR A 84 -1.81 -9.42 20.30
CA TYR A 84 -1.37 -8.27 19.51
C TYR A 84 -0.29 -7.48 20.27
N PRO A 85 0.83 -7.09 19.62
CA PRO A 85 1.95 -6.42 20.29
C PRO A 85 1.66 -4.94 20.55
N TYR A 86 0.59 -4.67 21.31
CA TYR A 86 0.09 -3.33 21.59
C TYR A 86 1.11 -2.51 22.40
N GLN A 87 1.35 -1.28 21.96
CA GLN A 87 2.17 -0.31 22.69
C GLN A 87 1.31 0.82 23.23
N LYS A 88 1.45 1.12 24.53
CA LYS A 88 0.76 2.26 25.15
C LYS A 88 1.25 3.61 24.61
N ASN A 89 2.52 3.69 24.20
CA ASN A 89 3.12 4.87 23.60
C ASN A 89 3.99 4.49 22.40
N TYR A 90 3.42 4.60 21.20
CA TYR A 90 4.14 4.30 19.96
C TYR A 90 5.25 5.29 19.63
N LEU A 91 5.19 6.54 20.09
CA LEU A 91 6.27 7.50 19.86
C LEU A 91 7.54 7.07 20.60
N LEU A 92 7.40 6.59 21.84
CA LEU A 92 8.52 6.03 22.59
C LEU A 92 9.00 4.71 21.98
N ALA A 93 8.07 3.81 21.62
CA ALA A 93 8.42 2.51 21.07
C ALA A 93 9.10 2.59 19.69
N LEU A 94 8.84 3.65 18.92
CA LEU A 94 9.44 3.87 17.60
C LEU A 94 10.64 4.82 17.63
N ALA A 95 11.08 5.32 18.79
CA ALA A 95 12.13 6.33 18.88
C ALA A 95 13.45 5.89 18.22
N ASP A 96 13.90 4.67 18.49
CA ASP A 96 15.12 4.11 17.90
C ASP A 96 14.97 3.91 16.39
N TYR A 97 13.80 3.45 15.93
CA TYR A 97 13.51 3.28 14.51
C TYR A 97 13.41 4.63 13.77
N ASP A 98 12.91 5.67 14.45
CA ASP A 98 12.90 7.03 13.92
C ASP A 98 14.32 7.58 13.75
N GLN A 99 15.23 7.29 14.68
CA GLN A 99 16.65 7.65 14.54
C GLN A 99 17.31 6.90 13.37
N GLU A 100 17.08 5.58 13.26
CA GLU A 100 17.58 4.76 12.15
C GLU A 100 17.08 5.26 10.78
N MET A 101 15.79 5.58 10.70
CA MET A 101 15.18 6.11 9.48
C MET A 101 15.69 7.50 9.12
N THR A 102 15.90 8.36 10.11
CA THR A 102 16.50 9.69 9.89
C THR A 102 17.92 9.54 9.35
N HIS A 103 18.73 8.69 9.97
CA HIS A 103 20.08 8.38 9.50
C HIS A 103 20.10 7.82 8.07
N TYR A 104 19.18 6.90 7.76
CA TYR A 104 19.03 6.36 6.41
C TYR A 104 18.79 7.45 5.36
N TYR A 105 17.86 8.37 5.60
CA TYR A 105 17.59 9.44 4.63
C TYR A 105 18.67 10.52 4.57
N ASP A 106 19.40 10.76 5.67
CA ASP A 106 20.52 11.71 5.70
C ASP A 106 21.73 11.20 4.91
N THR A 107 21.99 9.89 4.99
CA THR A 107 23.15 9.24 4.34
C THR A 107 22.88 8.78 2.91
N ARG A 108 21.61 8.67 2.49
CA ARG A 108 21.24 8.20 1.15
C ARG A 108 21.79 9.11 0.05
N PHE A 109 22.33 8.47 -1.00
CA PHE A 109 22.98 9.16 -2.11
C PHE A 109 22.03 10.04 -2.94
N LYS A 110 20.76 9.60 -3.13
CA LYS A 110 19.72 10.32 -3.87
C LYS A 110 18.52 10.67 -2.97
N ASN A 111 17.90 11.82 -3.21
CA ASN A 111 16.67 12.30 -2.56
C ASN A 111 16.78 12.44 -1.02
N ARG A 112 17.84 13.13 -0.57
CA ARG A 112 18.07 13.42 0.85
C ARG A 112 16.90 14.19 1.44
N ARG A 113 16.38 13.69 2.56
CA ARG A 113 15.28 14.33 3.29
C ARG A 113 15.42 13.99 4.77
N SER A 114 15.69 14.96 5.62
CA SER A 114 15.67 14.71 7.07
C SER A 114 14.21 14.63 7.54
N ASP A 115 13.72 13.43 7.83
CA ASP A 115 12.38 13.20 8.38
C ASP A 115 12.33 11.83 9.07
N SER A 116 11.70 11.75 10.24
CA SER A 116 11.50 10.50 10.96
C SER A 116 10.37 9.66 10.32
N PHE A 117 10.26 8.38 10.67
CA PHE A 117 9.17 7.54 10.17
C PHE A 117 7.81 8.01 10.69
N THR A 118 7.71 8.33 11.98
CA THR A 118 6.46 8.80 12.60
C THR A 118 5.93 10.07 11.94
N ASN A 119 6.79 11.05 11.70
CA ASN A 119 6.42 12.29 11.01
C ASN A 119 5.99 12.05 9.56
N GLN A 120 6.64 11.12 8.85
CA GLN A 120 6.24 10.73 7.50
C GLN A 120 4.84 10.11 7.48
N VAL A 121 4.51 9.25 8.45
CA VAL A 121 3.19 8.63 8.58
C VAL A 121 2.12 9.68 8.85
N VAL A 122 2.34 10.59 9.81
CA VAL A 122 1.40 11.68 10.13
C VAL A 122 1.12 12.54 8.89
N LYS A 123 2.17 13.02 8.21
CA LYS A 123 2.03 13.80 6.97
C LYS A 123 1.26 13.05 5.88
N GLN A 124 1.42 11.73 5.80
CA GLN A 124 0.76 10.91 4.80
C GLN A 124 -0.72 10.65 5.12
N ILE A 125 -1.10 10.59 6.40
CA ILE A 125 -2.50 10.47 6.85
C ILE A 125 -3.23 11.81 6.70
N GLU A 126 -2.57 12.91 7.07
CA GLU A 126 -3.12 14.28 6.95
C GLU A 126 -3.30 14.72 5.50
N ARG A 127 -2.62 14.05 4.55
CA ARG A 127 -2.80 14.28 3.12
C ARG A 127 -4.20 13.88 2.68
N ASN A 128 -5.05 14.88 2.49
CA ASN A 128 -6.35 14.70 1.86
C ASN A 128 -6.17 14.27 0.39
N LYS A 129 -6.71 13.09 0.05
CA LYS A 129 -6.77 12.58 -1.32
C LYS A 129 -8.25 12.38 -1.71
N PRO A 130 -8.94 13.43 -2.16
CA PRO A 130 -10.40 13.41 -2.33
C PRO A 130 -10.87 12.39 -3.37
N LEU A 131 -10.06 12.09 -4.38
CA LEU A 131 -10.38 11.06 -5.38
C LEU A 131 -10.27 9.64 -4.80
N ARG A 132 -9.32 9.38 -3.89
CA ARG A 132 -9.27 8.11 -3.14
C ARG A 132 -10.45 7.94 -2.19
N ALA A 133 -11.04 9.04 -1.70
CA ALA A 133 -12.24 8.98 -0.87
C ALA A 133 -13.46 8.41 -1.64
N ARG A 134 -13.42 8.43 -2.98
CA ARG A 134 -14.47 7.86 -3.85
C ARG A 134 -14.18 6.44 -4.31
N LEU A 135 -13.12 5.80 -3.80
CA LEU A 135 -12.71 4.47 -4.25
C LEU A 135 -13.84 3.44 -4.13
N LEU A 136 -14.60 3.46 -3.03
CA LEU A 136 -15.73 2.55 -2.81
C LEU A 136 -16.84 2.76 -3.85
N GLN A 137 -17.10 4.00 -4.26
CA GLN A 137 -18.10 4.32 -5.28
C GLN A 137 -17.70 3.75 -6.65
N VAL A 138 -16.42 3.79 -7.00
CA VAL A 138 -15.92 3.23 -8.26
C VAL A 138 -15.92 1.69 -8.23
N VAL A 139 -15.65 1.10 -7.07
CA VAL A 139 -15.80 -0.35 -6.88
C VAL A 139 -17.26 -0.77 -7.09
N GLU A 140 -18.20 -0.04 -6.49
CA GLU A 140 -19.65 -0.29 -6.67
C GLU A 140 -20.11 -0.04 -8.11
N SER A 141 -19.61 1.00 -8.79
CA SER A 141 -19.96 1.27 -10.18
C SER A 141 -19.45 0.20 -11.15
N GLN A 142 -18.35 -0.49 -10.80
CA GLN A 142 -17.89 -1.69 -11.52
C GLN A 142 -18.72 -2.95 -11.18
N GLY A 143 -19.76 -2.84 -10.35
CA GLY A 143 -20.72 -3.91 -10.06
C GLY A 143 -20.40 -4.76 -8.84
N PHE A 144 -19.41 -4.40 -8.03
CA PHE A 144 -19.10 -5.13 -6.81
C PHE A 144 -20.02 -4.69 -5.67
N ASP A 145 -20.85 -5.60 -5.17
CA ASP A 145 -21.66 -5.37 -3.95
C ASP A 145 -20.77 -5.46 -2.70
N LEU A 146 -20.52 -4.32 -2.07
CA LEU A 146 -19.77 -4.21 -0.83
C LEU A 146 -20.66 -4.33 0.42
N GLY A 147 -21.99 -4.41 0.30
CA GLY A 147 -22.91 -4.57 1.42
C GLY A 147 -22.98 -3.36 2.37
N LEU A 148 -22.52 -2.19 1.92
CA LEU A 148 -22.46 -0.98 2.75
C LEU A 148 -23.85 -0.44 3.11
N ASP A 149 -24.84 -0.63 2.23
CA ASP A 149 -26.23 -0.20 2.46
C ASP A 149 -26.96 -1.09 3.47
N LYS A 150 -26.66 -2.40 3.48
CA LYS A 150 -27.27 -3.39 4.40
C LYS A 150 -26.75 -3.27 5.83
N ALA A 151 -25.52 -2.78 6.00
CA ALA A 151 -24.94 -2.53 7.33
C ALA A 151 -25.63 -1.36 8.06
N ASN A 152 -26.23 -0.42 7.32
CA ASN A 152 -26.93 0.74 7.88
C ASN A 152 -28.44 0.47 8.12
N ASN A 153 -28.96 -0.66 7.67
CA ASN A 153 -30.34 -1.07 7.93
C ASN A 153 -30.46 -2.60 7.98
N PRO A 154 -30.22 -3.23 9.14
CA PRO A 154 -30.09 -4.68 9.28
C PRO A 154 -31.41 -5.48 9.13
N GLU A 155 -32.54 -4.82 8.88
CA GLU A 155 -33.86 -5.46 8.72
C GLU A 155 -34.27 -5.76 7.26
N ASN A 156 -33.39 -5.54 6.27
CA ASN A 156 -33.63 -5.85 4.85
C ASN A 156 -32.68 -6.93 4.31
#